data_AF-Q2NR05-F1
#
_entry.id   AF-Q2NR05-F1
#
_cell.length_a   1.000
_cell.length_b   1.000
_cell.length_c   1.000
_cell.angle_alpha   90.00
_cell.angle_beta   90.00
_cell.angle_gamma   90.00
#
_symmetry.space_group_name_H-M   'P 1'
#
loop_
_entity.id
_entity.type
_entity.pdbx_description
1 polymer ?
#
loop_
_entity_poly.entity_id
_entity_poly.type
_entity_poly.pdbx_seq_one_letter_code
_entity_poly.pdbx_strand_id
1 'polypeptide(L)'
;MKKQLLVAVSLCAGFIASAMADSRVAIHYPGQSQALVLQGAANLEQQQAQQQLLARLSAFSAELRGDNDGELADLVDRVRAQLAAMRITGRQFVPLDPDWIRLRSEANRRLSGEYSVYTLSRPTSIQVVGVTTPAGPQPYQPGRDVAEYLQTHQRFSGAEKNVV
;
A
#
# COMPACT_ATOMS: atom_id res chain seq x y z
N MET A 1 35.67 6.07 -13.46
CA MET A 1 35.02 4.95 -12.73
C MET A 1 33.60 5.30 -12.23
N LYS A 2 32.88 6.27 -12.83
CA LYS A 2 31.53 6.71 -12.39
C LYS A 2 30.36 6.05 -13.15
N LYS A 3 30.62 5.28 -14.21
CA LYS A 3 29.56 4.72 -15.08
C LYS A 3 29.12 3.29 -14.73
N GLN A 4 29.84 2.60 -13.83
CA GLN A 4 29.47 1.22 -13.42
C GLN A 4 28.63 1.16 -12.14
N LEU A 5 28.52 2.27 -11.39
CA LEU A 5 27.66 2.32 -10.20
C LEU A 5 26.16 2.51 -10.57
N LEU A 6 25.88 3.06 -11.76
CA LEU A 6 24.50 3.36 -12.18
C LEU A 6 23.71 2.12 -12.64
N VAL A 7 24.39 1.04 -13.01
CA VAL A 7 23.74 -0.20 -13.50
C VAL A 7 23.31 -1.10 -12.34
N ALA A 8 23.99 -1.05 -11.19
CA ALA A 8 23.65 -1.89 -10.03
C ALA A 8 22.36 -1.43 -9.31
N VAL A 9 22.07 -0.13 -9.30
CA VAL A 9 20.83 0.40 -8.68
C VAL A 9 19.60 0.11 -9.55
N SER A 10 19.76 0.05 -10.87
CA SER A 10 18.66 -0.31 -11.79
C SER A 10 18.27 -1.79 -11.73
N LEU A 11 19.18 -2.69 -11.35
CA LEU A 11 18.89 -4.14 -11.36
C LEU A 11 18.14 -4.60 -10.10
N CYS A 12 18.26 -3.88 -8.98
CA CYS A 12 17.51 -4.19 -7.75
C CYS A 12 16.08 -3.62 -7.74
N ALA A 13 15.76 -2.65 -8.60
CA ALA A 13 14.38 -2.21 -8.82
C ALA A 13 13.55 -3.26 -9.60
N GLY A 14 14.21 -4.16 -10.34
CA GLY A 14 13.56 -5.17 -11.19
C GLY A 14 13.12 -6.45 -10.50
N PHE A 15 13.49 -6.68 -9.23
CA PHE A 15 13.22 -7.97 -8.55
C PHE A 15 12.15 -7.92 -7.44
N ILE A 16 11.52 -6.76 -7.20
CA ILE A 16 10.41 -6.62 -6.24
C ILE A 16 9.10 -6.17 -6.92
N ALA A 17 9.14 -5.77 -8.20
CA ALA A 17 7.98 -5.29 -8.95
C ALA A 17 7.21 -6.39 -9.71
N SER A 18 7.19 -7.62 -9.18
CA SER A 18 6.04 -8.50 -9.35
C SER A 18 5.05 -8.32 -8.19
N ALA A 19 5.04 -7.15 -7.55
CA ALA A 19 3.81 -6.62 -6.99
C ALA A 19 2.92 -6.33 -8.20
N MET A 20 2.10 -7.31 -8.58
CA MET A 20 0.93 -7.10 -9.41
C MET A 20 0.22 -5.87 -8.84
N ALA A 21 0.40 -4.72 -9.49
CA ALA A 21 -0.46 -3.56 -9.34
C ALA A 21 -1.80 -3.94 -9.97
N ASP A 22 -2.42 -4.99 -9.43
CA ASP A 22 -3.80 -5.31 -9.67
C ASP A 22 -4.53 -4.23 -8.87
N SER A 23 -4.96 -3.18 -9.56
CA SER A 23 -5.86 -2.15 -9.05
C SER A 23 -7.17 -2.84 -8.70
N ARG A 24 -7.16 -3.54 -7.57
CA ARG A 24 -8.32 -4.26 -7.07
C ARG A 24 -9.15 -3.25 -6.31
N VAL A 25 -10.12 -2.67 -7.01
CA VAL A 25 -11.27 -2.04 -6.37
C VAL A 25 -11.86 -3.08 -5.42
N ALA A 26 -11.79 -2.81 -4.11
CA ALA A 26 -12.45 -3.63 -3.11
C ALA A 26 -13.96 -3.40 -3.24
N ILE A 27 -14.63 -4.17 -4.10
CA ILE A 27 -16.08 -4.12 -4.26
C ILE A 27 -16.69 -4.61 -2.94
N HIS A 28 -17.38 -3.71 -2.25
CA HIS A 28 -18.10 -4.06 -1.03
C HIS A 28 -19.54 -4.44 -1.37
N TYR A 29 -19.92 -5.67 -1.03
CA TYR A 29 -21.30 -6.16 -1.12
C TYR A 29 -22.12 -5.79 0.12
N PRO A 30 -23.33 -5.23 0.00
CA PRO A 30 -24.19 -4.96 1.15
C PRO A 30 -24.44 -6.25 1.96
N GLY A 31 -24.22 -6.21 3.28
CA GLY A 31 -24.45 -7.35 4.18
C GLY A 31 -23.31 -8.37 4.34
N GLN A 32 -22.14 -8.16 3.70
CA GLN A 32 -20.98 -9.05 3.83
C GLN A 32 -19.80 -8.28 4.43
N SER A 33 -19.27 -8.74 5.56
CA SER A 33 -18.02 -8.21 6.13
C SER A 33 -16.84 -8.59 5.24
N GLN A 34 -15.92 -7.65 4.98
CA GLN A 34 -14.70 -7.99 4.24
C GLN A 34 -13.84 -8.90 5.11
N ALA A 35 -13.74 -10.17 4.72
CA ALA A 35 -12.85 -11.12 5.34
C ALA A 35 -11.45 -11.00 4.74
N LEU A 36 -10.43 -11.06 5.59
CA LEU A 36 -9.03 -11.14 5.21
C LEU A 36 -8.44 -12.41 5.81
N VAL A 37 -8.02 -13.36 4.97
CA VAL A 37 -7.37 -14.60 5.41
C VAL A 37 -5.86 -14.37 5.57
N LEU A 38 -5.36 -14.68 6.77
CA LEU A 38 -3.95 -14.62 7.14
C LEU A 38 -3.42 -16.02 7.44
N GLN A 39 -2.19 -16.26 7.01
CA GLN A 39 -1.36 -17.33 7.55
C GLN A 39 -0.28 -16.67 8.42
N GLY A 40 0.03 -17.26 9.58
CA GLY A 40 0.96 -16.65 10.56
C GLY A 40 2.32 -16.24 9.97
N ALA A 41 2.88 -17.03 9.05
CA ALA A 41 4.13 -16.72 8.34
C ALA A 41 4.01 -15.47 7.45
N ALA A 42 2.89 -15.30 6.75
CA ALA A 42 2.65 -14.14 5.89
C ALA A 42 2.60 -12.82 6.68
N ASN A 43 2.24 -12.86 7.97
CA ASN A 43 2.27 -11.68 8.83
C ASN A 43 3.70 -11.24 9.14
N LEU A 44 4.58 -12.19 9.48
CA LEU A 44 5.96 -11.88 9.81
C LEU A 44 6.71 -11.31 8.61
N GLU A 45 6.53 -11.90 7.42
CA GLU A 45 7.14 -11.42 6.18
C GLU A 45 6.72 -9.98 5.85
N GLN A 46 5.43 -9.66 5.96
CA GLN A 46 4.95 -8.30 5.69
C GLN A 46 5.39 -7.28 6.75
N GLN A 47 5.49 -7.67 8.02
CA GLN A 47 6.04 -6.81 9.08
C GLN A 47 7.53 -6.52 8.84
N GLN A 48 8.31 -7.54 8.45
CA GLN A 48 9.72 -7.36 8.09
C GLN A 48 9.86 -6.45 6.86
N ALA A 49 9.02 -6.63 5.83
CA ALA A 49 9.00 -5.77 4.66
C ALA A 49 8.69 -4.31 5.02
N GLN A 50 7.74 -4.07 5.93
CA GLN A 50 7.44 -2.72 6.44
C GLN A 50 8.67 -2.12 7.13
N GLN A 51 9.32 -2.85 8.03
CA GLN A 51 10.51 -2.37 8.75
C GLN A 51 11.65 -2.02 7.78
N GLN A 52 11.90 -2.87 6.78
CA GLN A 52 12.90 -2.61 5.75
C GLN A 52 12.56 -1.37 4.92
N LEU A 53 11.29 -1.17 4.55
CA LEU A 53 10.85 0.02 3.82
C LEU A 53 11.05 1.29 4.66
N LEU A 54 10.68 1.27 5.94
CA LEU A 54 10.86 2.41 6.84
C LEU A 54 12.34 2.75 7.03
N ALA A 55 13.22 1.74 7.13
CA ALA A 55 14.66 1.94 7.19
C ALA A 55 15.21 2.55 5.90
N ARG A 56 14.76 2.08 4.72
CA ARG A 56 15.14 2.64 3.42
C ARG A 56 14.72 4.11 3.28
N LEU A 57 13.50 4.46 3.69
CA LEU A 57 13.03 5.85 3.68
C LEU A 57 13.84 6.73 4.64
N SER A 58 14.21 6.20 5.81
CA SER A 58 15.06 6.92 6.76
C SER A 58 16.46 7.18 6.19
N ALA A 59 17.05 6.19 5.52
CA ALA A 59 18.35 6.34 4.88
C ALA A 59 18.30 7.35 3.72
N PHE A 60 17.25 7.27 2.89
CA PHE A 60 17.05 8.20 1.78
C PHE A 60 16.86 9.64 2.26
N SER A 61 16.11 9.86 3.35
CA SER A 61 15.98 11.17 3.97
C SER A 61 17.33 11.72 4.48
N ALA A 62 18.20 10.86 5.02
CA ALA A 62 19.55 11.28 5.45
C ALA A 62 20.46 11.65 4.27
N GLU A 63 20.38 10.91 3.16
CA GLU A 63 21.10 11.22 1.92
C GLU A 63 20.70 12.59 1.36
N LEU A 64 19.39 12.85 1.23
CA LEU A 64 18.88 14.15 0.77
C LEU A 64 19.34 15.31 1.64
N ARG A 65 19.44 15.12 2.97
CA ARG A 65 19.99 16.15 3.86
C ARG A 65 21.49 16.40 3.61
N GLY A 66 22.25 15.36 3.27
CA GLY A 66 23.65 15.49 2.87
C GLY A 66 23.83 16.26 1.57
N ASP A 67 22.86 16.15 0.66
CA ASP A 67 22.85 16.83 -0.64
C ASP A 67 22.28 18.27 -0.58
N ASN A 68 21.94 18.77 0.61
CA ASN A 68 21.27 20.06 0.86
C ASN A 68 19.81 20.16 0.37
N ASP A 69 19.15 19.02 0.13
CA ASP A 69 17.74 18.93 -0.27
C ASP A 69 16.82 18.74 0.95
N GLY A 70 16.92 19.64 1.93
CA GLY A 70 16.20 19.55 3.20
C GLY A 70 14.67 19.47 3.06
N GLU A 71 14.09 20.21 2.11
CA GLU A 71 12.64 20.19 1.86
C GLU A 71 12.16 18.81 1.39
N LEU A 72 12.91 18.14 0.50
CA LEU A 72 12.56 16.80 0.03
C LEU A 72 12.75 15.76 1.14
N ALA A 73 13.80 15.89 1.96
CA ALA A 73 14.01 15.02 3.12
C ALA A 73 12.82 15.08 4.10
N ASP A 74 12.29 16.27 4.36
CA ASP A 74 11.12 16.44 5.22
C ASP A 74 9.85 15.82 4.62
N LEU A 75 9.69 15.84 3.29
CA LEU A 75 8.59 15.14 2.61
C LEU A 75 8.72 13.62 2.74
N VAL A 76 9.93 13.08 2.57
CA VAL A 76 10.21 11.64 2.77
C VAL A 76 9.89 11.24 4.22
N ASP A 77 10.26 12.06 5.20
CA ASP A 77 9.95 11.79 6.61
C ASP A 77 8.44 11.85 6.90
N ARG A 78 7.69 12.74 6.25
CA ARG A 78 6.22 12.75 6.34
C ARG A 78 5.61 11.46 5.80
N VAL A 79 6.06 10.99 4.62
CA VAL A 79 5.58 9.72 4.06
C VAL A 79 5.96 8.55 4.98
N ARG A 80 7.20 8.52 5.47
CA ARG A 80 7.66 7.50 6.42
C ARG A 80 6.79 7.46 7.67
N ALA A 81 6.41 8.63 8.22
CA ALA A 81 5.53 8.71 9.38
C ALA A 81 4.12 8.17 9.09
N GLN A 82 3.56 8.48 7.91
CA GLN A 82 2.27 7.92 7.47
C GLN A 82 2.32 6.39 7.37
N LEU A 83 3.39 5.84 6.79
CA LEU A 83 3.58 4.39 6.66
C LEU A 83 3.84 3.69 8.00
N ALA A 84 4.55 4.34 8.93
CA ALA A 84 4.83 3.81 10.25
C ALA A 84 3.57 3.71 11.13
N ALA A 85 2.59 4.60 10.92
CA ALA A 85 1.32 4.57 11.63
C ALA A 85 0.38 3.45 11.15
N MET A 86 0.64 2.85 9.97
CA MET A 86 -0.20 1.79 9.44
C MET A 86 0.10 0.44 10.08
N ARG A 87 -0.95 -0.23 10.54
CA ARG A 87 -0.85 -1.61 11.02
C ARG A 87 -0.87 -2.56 9.84
N ILE A 88 0.28 -3.19 9.58
CA ILE A 88 0.43 -4.13 8.47
C ILE A 88 0.19 -5.57 8.96
N THR A 89 -0.64 -6.26 8.19
CA THR A 89 -0.86 -7.69 8.29
C THR A 89 -0.46 -8.35 6.97
N GLY A 90 -0.17 -9.64 7.01
CA GLY A 90 -0.12 -10.48 5.82
C GLY A 90 -1.43 -10.38 5.03
N ARG A 91 -1.44 -10.82 3.77
CA ARG A 91 -2.69 -11.16 3.08
C ARG A 91 -2.45 -12.35 2.19
N GLN A 92 -3.25 -13.40 2.39
CA GLN A 92 -3.35 -14.43 1.38
C GLN A 92 -4.31 -13.95 0.27
N PHE A 93 -3.82 -13.91 -0.97
CA PHE A 93 -4.62 -13.47 -2.12
C PHE A 93 -5.54 -14.60 -2.60
N VAL A 94 -6.59 -14.86 -1.83
CA VAL A 94 -7.66 -15.82 -2.17
C VAL A 94 -8.99 -15.08 -2.29
N PRO A 95 -9.86 -15.44 -3.25
CA PRO A 95 -11.20 -14.89 -3.30
C PRO A 95 -11.99 -15.40 -2.09
N LEU A 96 -12.69 -14.49 -1.41
CA LEU A 96 -13.54 -14.80 -0.26
C LEU A 96 -15.01 -14.46 -0.54
N ASP A 97 -15.31 -14.00 -1.74
CA ASP A 97 -16.66 -13.76 -2.22
C ASP A 97 -17.38 -15.12 -2.42
N PRO A 98 -18.48 -15.39 -1.68
CA PRO A 98 -19.20 -16.64 -1.79
C PRO A 98 -19.75 -16.89 -3.20
N ASP A 99 -20.20 -15.85 -3.90
CA ASP A 99 -20.78 -16.00 -5.23
C ASP A 99 -19.70 -16.29 -6.26
N TRP A 100 -18.51 -15.70 -6.09
CA TRP A 100 -17.34 -16.06 -6.91
C TRP A 100 -16.94 -17.53 -6.74
N ILE A 101 -16.91 -18.02 -5.49
CA ILE A 101 -16.52 -19.41 -5.18
C ILE A 101 -17.56 -20.41 -5.70
N ARG A 102 -18.86 -20.10 -5.59
CA ARG A 102 -19.95 -20.95 -6.08
C ARG A 102 -19.90 -21.17 -7.59
N LEU A 103 -19.55 -20.12 -8.34
CA LEU A 103 -19.47 -20.17 -9.79
C LEU A 103 -18.16 -20.78 -10.30
N ARG A 104 -17.12 -20.85 -9.46
CA ARG A 104 -15.77 -21.29 -9.82
C ARG A 104 -15.24 -22.27 -8.79
N SER A 105 -15.53 -23.54 -9.03
CA SER A 105 -15.10 -24.64 -8.17
C SER A 105 -13.57 -24.66 -7.95
N GLU A 106 -12.80 -24.23 -8.95
CA GLU A 106 -11.34 -24.12 -8.91
C GLU A 106 -10.84 -23.08 -7.89
N ALA A 107 -11.68 -22.08 -7.57
CA ALA A 107 -11.39 -21.07 -6.56
C ALA A 107 -11.60 -21.57 -5.13
N ASN A 108 -12.29 -22.71 -4.95
CA ASN A 108 -12.55 -23.33 -3.66
C ASN A 108 -11.33 -24.13 -3.17
N ARG A 109 -10.34 -23.41 -2.63
CA ARG A 109 -9.10 -24.03 -2.14
C ARG A 109 -9.33 -24.76 -0.82
N ARG A 110 -8.75 -25.95 -0.69
CA ARG A 110 -8.70 -26.68 0.59
C ARG A 110 -7.77 -25.96 1.57
N LEU A 111 -8.28 -25.67 2.76
CA LEU A 111 -7.49 -25.10 3.85
C LEU A 111 -6.75 -26.21 4.63
N SER A 112 -5.51 -25.93 5.01
CA SER A 112 -4.69 -26.81 5.86
C SER A 112 -3.76 -25.98 6.74
N GLY A 113 -3.68 -26.33 8.02
CA GLY A 113 -2.98 -25.55 9.05
C GLY A 113 -3.86 -24.47 9.68
N GLU A 114 -3.23 -23.53 10.39
CA GLU A 114 -3.94 -22.45 11.08
C GLU A 114 -4.01 -21.19 10.24
N TYR A 115 -5.20 -20.58 10.25
CA TYR A 115 -5.48 -19.32 9.58
C TYR A 115 -6.23 -18.39 10.53
N SER A 116 -5.98 -17.10 10.40
CA SER A 116 -6.78 -16.07 11.07
C SER A 116 -7.58 -15.31 10.02
N VAL A 117 -8.87 -15.11 10.29
CA VAL A 117 -9.73 -14.31 9.42
C VAL A 117 -10.12 -13.03 10.13
N TYR A 118 -9.75 -11.89 9.56
CA TYR A 118 -10.11 -10.57 10.08
C TYR A 118 -11.31 -10.08 9.29
N THR A 119 -12.37 -9.69 10.00
CA THR A 119 -13.56 -9.12 9.38
C THR A 119 -13.70 -7.66 9.79
N LEU A 120 -14.03 -6.80 8.82
CA LEU A 120 -14.26 -5.37 9.04
C LEU A 120 -15.68 -5.00 8.60
N SER A 121 -16.28 -4.04 9.32
CA SER A 121 -17.49 -3.37 8.85
C SER A 121 -17.20 -2.50 7.63
N ARG A 122 -18.24 -2.16 6.86
CA ARG A 122 -18.11 -1.25 5.72
C ARG A 122 -17.48 0.06 6.18
N PRO A 123 -16.32 0.48 5.62
CA PRO A 123 -15.79 1.79 5.92
C PRO A 123 -16.68 2.87 5.30
N THR A 124 -16.84 3.98 6.02
CA THR A 124 -17.53 5.20 5.56
C THR A 124 -16.55 6.30 5.16
N SER A 125 -15.26 5.97 5.09
CA SER A 125 -14.17 6.85 4.72
C SER A 125 -13.16 6.14 3.81
N ILE A 126 -12.40 6.94 3.07
CA ILE A 126 -11.20 6.53 2.35
C ILE A 126 -9.98 7.12 3.06
N GLN A 127 -8.80 6.56 2.82
CA GLN A 127 -7.55 7.08 3.35
C GLN A 127 -6.72 7.67 2.21
N VAL A 128 -6.36 8.95 2.31
CA VAL A 128 -5.39 9.60 1.41
C VAL A 128 -4.02 9.58 2.06
N VAL A 129 -3.04 8.99 1.38
CA VAL A 129 -1.64 8.88 1.83
C VAL A 129 -0.69 9.30 0.72
N GLY A 130 0.52 9.70 1.10
CA GLY A 130 1.61 10.03 0.20
C GLY A 130 2.09 11.47 0.32
N VAL A 131 2.67 11.97 -0.78
CA VAL A 131 3.31 13.29 -0.88
C VAL A 131 2.26 14.37 -1.16
N THR A 132 1.30 14.48 -0.26
CA THR A 132 0.17 15.42 -0.39
C THR A 132 -0.32 15.92 0.96
N THR A 133 -1.02 17.07 0.97
CA THR A 133 -1.62 17.67 2.16
C THR A 133 -3.03 18.18 1.85
N PRO A 134 -4.02 17.95 2.73
CA PRO A 134 -3.92 17.17 3.98
C PRO A 134 -3.95 15.66 3.72
N ALA A 135 -2.95 14.90 4.17
CA ALA A 135 -3.07 13.42 4.20
C ALA A 135 -3.98 12.99 5.35
N GLY A 136 -4.74 11.90 5.19
CA GLY A 136 -5.63 11.41 6.24
C GLY A 136 -6.93 10.79 5.73
N PRO A 137 -7.84 10.45 6.67
CA PRO A 137 -9.16 9.94 6.34
C PRO A 137 -10.02 11.03 5.69
N GLN A 138 -10.72 10.68 4.62
CA GLN A 138 -11.70 11.53 3.93
C GLN A 138 -13.06 10.81 3.89
N PRO A 139 -14.19 11.50 4.12
CA PRO A 139 -15.50 10.88 4.03
C PRO A 139 -15.72 10.25 2.66
N TYR A 140 -16.21 9.01 2.63
CA TYR A 140 -16.59 8.35 1.40
C TYR A 140 -17.88 8.97 0.86
N GLN A 141 -17.82 9.41 -0.40
CA GLN A 141 -18.90 9.99 -1.17
C GLN A 141 -19.19 9.11 -2.39
N PRO A 142 -20.39 8.53 -2.49
CA PRO A 142 -20.80 7.76 -3.66
C PRO A 142 -20.73 8.60 -4.94
N GLY A 143 -20.23 8.01 -6.02
CA GLY A 143 -20.11 8.68 -7.32
C GLY A 143 -18.92 9.62 -7.46
N ARG A 144 -18.20 9.91 -6.37
CA ARG A 144 -17.00 10.74 -6.40
C ARG A 144 -15.79 9.96 -6.88
N ASP A 145 -15.09 10.48 -7.88
CA ASP A 145 -13.91 9.84 -8.46
C ASP A 145 -12.59 10.22 -7.73
N VAL A 146 -11.49 9.56 -8.11
CA VAL A 146 -10.17 9.80 -7.51
C VAL A 146 -9.68 11.24 -7.73
N ALA A 147 -9.90 11.79 -8.92
CA ALA A 147 -9.47 13.14 -9.25
C ALA A 147 -10.20 14.17 -8.37
N GLU A 148 -11.50 14.00 -8.16
CA GLU A 148 -12.33 14.84 -7.30
C GLU A 148 -11.91 14.77 -5.83
N TYR A 149 -11.47 13.61 -5.32
CA TYR A 149 -10.87 13.55 -3.98
C TYR A 149 -9.54 14.29 -3.92
N LEU A 150 -8.69 14.15 -4.94
CA LEU A 150 -7.36 14.77 -4.97
C LEU A 150 -7.40 16.28 -5.24
N GLN A 151 -8.48 16.83 -5.82
CA GLN A 151 -8.63 18.28 -6.04
C GLN A 151 -8.56 19.11 -4.75
N THR A 152 -8.99 18.54 -3.61
CA THR A 152 -8.92 19.21 -2.30
C THR A 152 -7.58 19.00 -1.60
N HIS A 153 -6.61 18.38 -2.28
CA HIS A 153 -5.31 18.01 -1.73
C HIS A 153 -4.18 18.67 -2.54
N GLN A 154 -3.36 19.46 -1.88
CA GLN A 154 -2.17 20.03 -2.48
C GLN A 154 -1.08 18.95 -2.59
N ARG A 155 -0.51 18.78 -3.77
CA ARG A 155 0.66 17.92 -4.00
C ARG A 155 1.92 18.71 -3.69
N PHE A 156 2.90 18.11 -2.99
CA PHE A 156 4.19 18.77 -2.78
C PHE A 156 5.13 18.55 -3.98
N SER A 157 6.22 19.31 -4.02
CA SER A 157 7.31 19.10 -4.98
C SER A 157 7.87 17.67 -4.85
N GLY A 158 8.11 17.01 -5.98
CA GLY A 158 8.54 15.59 -6.02
C GLY A 158 7.39 14.57 -5.98
N ALA A 159 6.14 14.99 -5.84
CA ALA A 159 4.99 14.10 -6.01
C ALA A 159 4.84 13.64 -7.48
N GLU A 160 4.27 12.46 -7.67
CA GLU A 160 3.92 11.94 -8.99
C GLU A 160 2.96 12.90 -9.72
N LYS A 161 3.28 13.18 -10.97
CA LYS A 161 2.52 14.13 -11.81
C LYS A 161 1.46 13.41 -12.62
N ASN A 162 1.69 12.14 -12.95
CA ASN A 162 0.84 11.35 -13.82
C ASN A 162 0.21 10.19 -13.05
N VAL A 163 -0.97 10.41 -12.50
CA VAL A 163 -1.85 9.34 -12.04
C VAL A 163 -3.30 9.81 -12.25
N VAL A 164 -3.97 9.20 -13.23
CA VAL A 164 -5.42 9.26 -13.44
C VAL A 164 -5.90 7.82 -13.50
#